data_AF-A0A3B8HZG4-F1
#
_entry.id   AF-A0A3B8HZG4-F1
#
_cell.length_a   1.000
_cell.length_b   1.000
_cell.length_c   1.000
_cell.angle_alpha   90.00
_cell.angle_beta   90.00
_cell.angle_gamma   90.00
#
_symmetry.space_group_name_H-M   'P 1'
#
loop_
_entity.id
_entity.type
_entity.pdbx_description
1 polymer ?
#
loop_
_entity_poly.entity_id
_entity_poly.type
_entity_poly.pdbx_seq_one_letter_code
_entity_poly.pdbx_strand_id
1 'polypeptide(L)' 'MDFNLSKEQLMIQQMAQEFAEKYIEPVAEKIYRENVIPEEIIKGLAELELFGIPYPEEYGGADGGYDG' A
#
# COMPACT_ATOMS: atom_id res chain seq x y z
N MET A 1 16.57 4.32 -22.23
CA MET A 1 16.08 3.95 -20.89
C MET A 1 14.68 4.50 -20.79
N ASP A 2 13.71 3.64 -20.56
CA ASP A 2 12.34 4.05 -20.31
C ASP A 2 12.17 4.26 -18.81
N PHE A 3 11.54 5.36 -18.42
CA PHE A 3 11.30 5.75 -17.03
C PHE A 3 9.81 5.79 -16.68
N ASN A 4 8.95 5.39 -17.62
CA ASN A 4 7.53 5.29 -17.36
C ASN A 4 7.25 4.06 -16.49
N LEU A 5 6.31 4.21 -15.57
CA LEU A 5 5.78 3.10 -14.80
C LEU A 5 5.00 2.15 -15.72
N SER A 6 5.08 0.85 -15.41
CA SER A 6 4.20 -0.14 -16.03
C SER A 6 2.74 0.13 -15.64
N LYS A 7 1.81 -0.46 -16.40
CA LYS A 7 0.37 -0.36 -16.09
C LYS A 7 0.06 -0.88 -14.68
N GLU A 8 0.75 -1.94 -14.27
CA GLU A 8 0.61 -2.57 -12.96
C GLU A 8 1.14 -1.66 -11.85
N GLN A 9 2.33 -1.09 -12.03
CA GLN A 9 2.91 -0.13 -11.08
C GLN A 9 2.02 1.12 -10.91
N LEU A 10 1.39 1.61 -11.99
CA LEU A 10 0.41 2.70 -11.93
C LEU A 10 -0.82 2.32 -11.12
N MET A 11 -1.33 1.08 -11.27
CA MET A 11 -2.47 0.60 -10.48
C MET A 11 -2.13 0.50 -8.99
N ILE A 12 -0.96 -0.06 -8.65
CA ILE A 12 -0.48 -0.14 -7.25
C ILE A 12 -0.34 1.27 -6.66
N GLN A 13 0.24 2.20 -7.41
CA GLN A 13 0.39 3.60 -6.99
C GLN A 13 -0.97 4.25 -6.71
N GLN A 14 -1.94 4.10 -7.62
CA GLN A 14 -3.28 4.67 -7.46
C GLN A 14 -3.99 4.09 -6.23
N MET A 15 -3.95 2.77 -6.04
CA MET A 15 -4.53 2.09 -4.89
C MET A 15 -3.94 2.58 -3.56
N ALA A 16 -2.61 2.67 -3.47
CA ALA A 16 -1.92 3.16 -2.28
C ALA A 16 -2.25 4.63 -1.99
N GLN A 17 -2.30 5.47 -3.03
CA GLN A 17 -2.67 6.88 -2.91
C GLN A 17 -4.09 7.05 -2.37
N GLU A 18 -5.06 6.36 -2.98
CA GLU A 18 -6.45 6.44 -2.55
C GLU A 18 -6.65 5.97 -1.12
N PHE A 19 -5.97 4.90 -0.70
CA PHE A 19 -6.05 4.43 0.67
C PHE A 19 -5.45 5.43 1.65
N ALA A 20 -4.30 6.02 1.31
CA ALA A 20 -3.64 7.01 2.13
C ALA A 20 -4.54 8.25 2.34
N GLU A 21 -5.10 8.81 1.27
CA GLU A 21 -5.96 10.00 1.32
C GLU A 21 -7.26 9.72 2.10
N LYS A 22 -7.88 8.55 1.90
CA LYS A 22 -9.19 8.25 2.51
C LYS A 22 -9.09 7.78 3.97
N TYR A 23 -8.05 7.02 4.32
CA TYR A 23 -8.00 6.31 5.61
C TYR A 23 -6.85 6.73 6.51
N ILE A 24 -5.71 7.16 5.95
CA ILE A 24 -4.52 7.51 6.75
C ILE A 24 -4.50 9.00 7.05
N GLU A 25 -4.64 9.85 6.03
CA GLU A 25 -4.57 11.31 6.15
C GLU A 25 -5.49 11.88 7.25
N PRO A 26 -6.77 11.46 7.38
CA PRO A 26 -7.67 12.02 8.39
C PRO A 26 -7.24 11.76 9.83
N VAL A 27 -6.40 10.74 10.07
CA VAL A 27 -5.96 10.33 11.42
C VAL A 27 -4.45 10.46 11.62
N ALA A 28 -3.70 10.94 10.63
CA ALA A 28 -2.25 11.01 10.66
C ALA A 28 -1.72 11.84 11.84
N GLU A 29 -2.33 12.99 12.13
CA GLU A 29 -1.93 13.83 13.27
C GLU A 29 -2.17 13.12 14.62
N LYS A 30 -3.28 12.38 14.75
CA LYS A 30 -3.58 11.61 15.94
C LYS A 30 -2.56 10.50 16.14
N ILE A 31 -2.24 9.74 15.08
CA ILE A 31 -1.20 8.70 15.10
C ILE A 31 0.12 9.29 15.58
N TYR A 32 0.51 10.45 15.05
CA TYR A 32 1.75 11.12 15.46
C TYR A 32 1.75 11.53 16.94
N ARG A 33 0.65 12.13 17.43
CA ARG A 33 0.55 12.60 18.83
C ARG A 33 0.49 11.44 19.82
N GLU A 34 -0.23 10.39 19.48
CA GLU A 34 -0.53 9.28 20.39
C GLU A 34 0.45 8.09 20.24
N ASN A 35 1.23 8.05 19.15
CA ASN A 35 2.10 6.95 18.77
C ASN A 35 1.36 5.60 18.67
N VAL A 36 0.11 5.63 18.23
CA VAL A 36 -0.72 4.44 18.04
C VAL A 36 -1.31 4.46 16.63
N ILE A 37 -1.06 3.41 15.86
CA ILE A 37 -1.68 3.19 14.55
C ILE A 37 -2.99 2.41 14.76
N PRO A 38 -4.15 2.90 14.28
CA PRO A 38 -5.40 2.15 14.28
C PRO A 38 -5.25 0.79 13.60
N GLU A 39 -5.82 -0.25 14.22
CA GLU A 39 -5.75 -1.62 13.71
C GLU A 39 -6.42 -1.73 12.34
N GLU A 40 -7.44 -0.91 12.08
CA GLU A 40 -8.17 -0.83 10.83
C GLU A 40 -7.28 -0.37 9.67
N ILE A 41 -6.32 0.53 9.92
CA ILE A 41 -5.34 0.92 8.89
C ILE A 41 -4.45 -0.25 8.53
N ILE A 42 -3.95 -0.97 9.54
CA ILE A 42 -3.07 -2.14 9.31
C ILE A 42 -3.84 -3.24 8.57
N LYS A 43 -5.08 -3.53 8.98
CA LYS A 43 -5.95 -4.50 8.28
C LYS A 43 -6.24 -4.08 6.85
N GLY A 44 -6.59 -2.83 6.62
CA GLY A 44 -6.87 -2.32 5.27
C GLY A 44 -5.65 -2.42 4.35
N LEU A 45 -4.45 -2.08 4.84
CA LEU A 45 -3.21 -2.25 4.06
C LEU A 45 -2.92 -3.73 3.74
N ALA A 46 -3.24 -4.64 4.66
CA ALA A 46 -3.08 -6.08 4.46
C ALA A 46 -4.08 -6.65 3.45
N GLU A 47 -5.34 -6.20 3.49
CA GLU A 47 -6.37 -6.58 2.51
C GLU A 47 -6.06 -6.09 1.09
N LEU A 48 -5.29 -5.00 0.97
CA LEU A 48 -4.78 -4.50 -0.31
C LEU A 48 -3.44 -5.14 -0.72
N GLU A 49 -2.95 -6.13 0.03
CA GLU A 49 -1.69 -6.86 -0.22
C GLU A 49 -0.44 -5.95 -0.29
N LEU A 50 -0.54 -4.72 0.23
CA LEU A 50 0.52 -3.70 0.15
C LEU A 50 1.76 -4.05 0.99
N PHE A 51 1.64 -4.96 1.95
CA PHE A 51 2.78 -5.51 2.69
C PHE A 51 3.53 -6.62 1.94
N GLY A 52 2.89 -7.20 0.92
CA GLY A 52 3.34 -8.41 0.24
C GLY A 52 3.60 -8.25 -1.25
N ILE A 53 3.74 -7.01 -1.75
CA ILE A 53 3.84 -6.70 -3.18
C ILE A 53 4.82 -7.61 -3.94
N PRO A 54 6.09 -7.80 -3.52
CA PRO A 54 7.04 -8.62 -4.27
C PRO A 54 6.92 -10.14 -4.08
N TYR A 55 5.98 -10.59 -3.25
CA TYR A 55 5.85 -12.01 -2.93
C TYR A 55 4.76 -12.68 -3.79
N PRO A 56 4.91 -13.99 -4.08
CA PRO A 56 3.91 -14.74 -4.81
C PRO A 56 2.56 -14.85 -4.10
N GLU A 57 1.47 -14.90 -4.87
CA GLU A 57 0.10 -15.11 -4.39
C GLU A 57 -0.04 -16.41 -3.57
N GLU A 58 0.72 -17.48 -3.89
CA GLU A 58 0.69 -18.74 -3.14
C GLU A 58 1.11 -18.59 -1.66
N TYR A 59 1.80 -17.50 -1.33
CA TYR A 59 2.19 -17.14 0.04
C TYR A 59 1.40 -15.92 0.58
N GLY A 60 0.39 -15.44 -0.14
CA GLY A 60 -0.41 -14.26 0.20
C GLY A 60 0.24 -12.93 -0.16
N GLY A 61 1.09 -12.90 -1.20
CA GLY A 61 1.60 -11.66 -1.80
C GLY A 61 0.85 -11.27 -3.08
N ALA A 62 1.33 -10.22 -3.76
CA ALA A 62 0.65 -9.60 -4.90
C ALA A 62 1.37 -9.79 -6.25
N ASP A 63 2.41 -10.62 -6.31
CA ASP A 63 3.18 -10.96 -7.54
C ASP A 63 3.73 -9.75 -8.34
N GLY A 64 3.83 -8.58 -7.71
CA GLY A 64 4.23 -7.33 -8.35
C GLY A 64 5.58 -6.78 -7.86
N GLY A 65 5.79 -5.47 -8.02
CA GLY A 65 6.91 -4.77 -7.41
C GLY A 65 8.01 -4.35 -8.38
N TYR A 66 9.25 -4.76 -8.09
CA TYR A 66 10.43 -4.23 -8.78
C TYR A 66 10.68 -4.98 -10.09
N ASP A 67 10.61 -4.26 -11.21
CA ASP A 67 11.09 -4.76 -12.49
C ASP A 67 12.63 -4.74 -12.51
N GLY A 68 13.24 -5.86 -12.91
CA GLY A 68 14.70 -6.01 -13.09
C GLY A 68 15.22 -5.47 -14.41
#